data_AF-A0A971JXM9-F1
#
_entry.id   AF-A0A971JXM9-F1
#
_cell.length_a   1.000
_cell.length_b   1.000
_cell.length_c   1.000
_cell.angle_alpha   90.00
_cell.angle_beta   90.00
_cell.angle_gamma   90.00
#
_symmetry.space_group_name_H-M   'P 1'
#
loop_
_entity.id
_entity.type
_entity.pdbx_description
1 polymer ?
#
loop_
_entity_poly.entity_id
_entity_poly.type
_entity_poly.pdbx_seq_one_letter_code
_entity_poly.pdbx_strand_id
1 'polypeptide(L)'
;GGLSSARNYGLTKADGDFVTFVDSDDFVCDDYVAVIKSHLTEAVDVLGFGSYRIQQGETVSCSYSRVPEGVYTQESIKCTILPEMICIKKIIEQPTILASAWAYAYRRIFLLGNGISFQSEREVVNEDYLFNLNVLVKARCLSIVHRALYCYDTREGSLSLRHHPNMYTTKSALFSCYEKVLQDAGLLNDMQDALKRFWILCIYECIIDTVWKYSPLSAKERIKKVDSYLCDHRLQVMIREYPRNALSLKGKLVLFLMRHHAAFWICKGYRAFEKLKEAYRITKERRKHTATIPLQTKEIS
;
A
#
# COMPACT_ATOMS: atom_id res chain seq x y z
N GLY A 1 0.37 15.84 -18.30
CA GLY A 1 1.01 14.57 -18.67
C GLY A 1 1.59 13.94 -17.43
N GLY A 2 1.08 12.77 -17.05
CA GLY A 2 1.30 12.10 -15.76
C GLY A 2 0.21 11.07 -15.49
N LEU A 3 0.46 10.10 -14.60
CA LEU A 3 -0.43 8.97 -14.31
C LEU A 3 -1.82 9.45 -13.88
N SER A 4 -1.89 10.35 -12.90
CA SER A 4 -3.13 10.93 -12.39
C SER A 4 -3.91 11.66 -13.49
N SER A 5 -3.21 12.46 -14.31
CA SER A 5 -3.86 13.20 -15.40
C SER A 5 -4.44 12.29 -16.47
N ALA A 6 -3.79 11.15 -16.75
CA ALA A 6 -4.30 10.16 -17.70
C ALA A 6 -5.54 9.44 -17.16
N ARG A 7 -5.51 8.99 -15.89
CA ARG A 7 -6.68 8.37 -15.23
C ARG A 7 -7.87 9.33 -15.16
N ASN A 8 -7.64 10.60 -14.82
CA ASN A 8 -8.68 11.64 -14.80
C ASN A 8 -9.25 11.88 -16.20
N TYR A 9 -8.40 12.01 -17.22
CA TYR A 9 -8.86 12.17 -18.60
C TYR A 9 -9.70 10.97 -19.05
N GLY A 10 -9.23 9.74 -18.77
CA GLY A 10 -9.98 8.51 -19.04
C GLY A 10 -11.36 8.49 -18.37
N LEU A 11 -11.46 8.91 -17.10
CA LEU A 11 -12.73 9.03 -16.38
C LEU A 11 -13.72 9.97 -17.09
N THR A 12 -13.24 11.10 -17.64
CA THR A 12 -14.11 12.04 -18.39
C THR A 12 -14.57 11.50 -19.75
N LYS A 13 -13.84 10.53 -20.31
CA LYS A 13 -14.14 9.93 -21.63
C LYS A 13 -14.85 8.60 -21.57
N ALA A 14 -14.87 7.95 -20.41
CA ALA A 14 -15.62 6.72 -20.21
C ALA A 14 -17.13 6.98 -20.32
N ASP A 15 -17.87 6.03 -20.89
CA ASP A 15 -19.33 6.07 -21.02
C ASP A 15 -20.03 4.94 -20.24
N GLY A 16 -19.27 4.01 -19.64
CA GLY A 16 -19.83 2.92 -18.83
C GLY A 16 -20.38 3.40 -17.48
N ASP A 17 -21.38 2.69 -16.97
CA ASP A 17 -21.97 2.95 -15.64
C ASP A 17 -20.96 2.83 -14.51
N PHE A 18 -19.98 1.95 -14.70
CA PHE A 18 -18.85 1.74 -13.81
C PHE A 18 -17.53 1.89 -14.56
N VAL A 19 -16.51 2.32 -13.83
CA VAL A 19 -15.13 2.44 -14.30
C VAL A 19 -14.20 1.63 -13.41
N THR A 20 -13.11 1.15 -13.99
CA THR A 20 -12.01 0.51 -13.28
C THR A 20 -10.71 0.96 -13.93
N PHE A 21 -9.62 0.97 -13.16
CA PHE A 21 -8.33 1.43 -13.63
C PHE A 21 -7.39 0.24 -13.81
N VAL A 22 -6.70 0.18 -14.94
CA VAL A 22 -5.71 -0.87 -15.23
C VAL A 22 -4.42 -0.17 -15.62
N ASP A 23 -3.32 -0.55 -14.97
CA ASP A 23 -2.00 -0.02 -15.27
C ASP A 23 -1.45 -0.65 -16.55
N SER A 24 -0.68 0.13 -17.33
CA SER A 24 -0.28 -0.26 -18.69
C SER A 24 0.69 -1.44 -18.76
N ASP A 25 1.33 -1.76 -17.66
CA ASP A 25 2.28 -2.87 -17.48
C ASP A 25 1.63 -4.12 -16.87
N ASP A 26 0.37 -4.04 -16.49
CA ASP A 26 -0.42 -5.12 -15.88
C ASP A 26 -1.47 -5.68 -16.84
N PHE A 27 -2.19 -6.71 -16.39
CA PHE A 27 -3.31 -7.29 -17.12
C PHE A 27 -4.42 -7.75 -16.16
N VAL A 28 -5.55 -8.20 -16.71
CA VAL A 28 -6.71 -8.66 -15.95
C VAL A 28 -7.08 -10.09 -16.36
N CYS A 29 -7.79 -10.81 -15.49
CA CYS A 29 -8.30 -12.14 -15.80
C CYS A 29 -9.33 -12.10 -16.94
N ASP A 30 -9.49 -13.20 -17.67
CA ASP A 30 -10.45 -13.30 -18.78
C ASP A 30 -11.91 -13.08 -18.32
N ASP A 31 -12.22 -13.42 -17.06
CA ASP A 31 -13.53 -13.25 -16.44
C ASP A 31 -13.72 -11.90 -15.73
N TYR A 32 -12.74 -10.97 -15.83
CA TYR A 32 -12.70 -9.70 -15.09
C TYR A 32 -14.02 -8.92 -15.12
N VAL A 33 -14.49 -8.58 -16.33
CA VAL A 33 -15.71 -7.78 -16.52
C VAL A 33 -16.96 -8.58 -16.13
N ALA A 34 -16.99 -9.88 -16.44
CA ALA A 34 -18.13 -10.75 -16.11
C ALA A 34 -18.33 -10.87 -14.60
N VAL A 35 -17.25 -11.09 -13.83
CA VAL A 35 -17.29 -11.17 -12.37
C VAL A 35 -17.60 -9.82 -11.75
N ILE A 36 -17.02 -8.72 -12.25
CA ILE A 36 -17.39 -7.38 -11.76
C ILE A 36 -18.89 -7.20 -11.93
N LYS A 37 -19.41 -7.37 -13.16
CA LYS A 37 -20.82 -7.16 -13.49
C LYS A 37 -21.77 -8.02 -12.63
N SER A 38 -21.41 -9.26 -12.31
CA SER A 38 -22.26 -10.14 -11.49
C SER A 38 -22.41 -9.68 -10.04
N HIS A 39 -21.57 -8.76 -9.55
CA HIS A 39 -21.61 -8.23 -8.19
C HIS A 39 -22.06 -6.76 -8.12
N LEU A 40 -22.41 -6.16 -9.25
CA LEU A 40 -22.96 -4.81 -9.28
C LEU A 40 -24.49 -4.85 -9.08
N THR A 41 -24.96 -4.06 -8.12
CA THR A 41 -26.39 -3.78 -7.94
C THR A 41 -26.61 -2.27 -8.06
N GLU A 42 -27.85 -1.81 -8.13
CA GLU A 42 -28.17 -0.37 -8.13
C GLU A 42 -27.64 0.36 -6.89
N ALA A 43 -27.52 -0.35 -5.76
CA ALA A 43 -27.04 0.24 -4.52
C ALA A 43 -25.51 0.40 -4.47
N VAL A 44 -24.74 -0.44 -5.16
CA VAL A 44 -23.27 -0.50 -5.05
C VAL A 44 -22.62 0.75 -5.65
N ASP A 45 -21.84 1.50 -4.88
CA ASP A 45 -21.03 2.61 -5.41
C ASP A 45 -19.63 2.13 -5.79
N VAL A 46 -19.11 1.15 -5.05
CA VAL A 46 -17.75 0.65 -5.17
C VAL A 46 -17.75 -0.87 -5.00
N LEU A 47 -17.03 -1.58 -5.86
CA LEU A 47 -16.76 -3.01 -5.74
C LEU A 47 -15.25 -3.20 -5.58
N GLY A 48 -14.81 -3.80 -4.47
CA GLY A 48 -13.41 -4.17 -4.23
C GLY A 48 -13.14 -5.64 -4.50
N PHE A 49 -12.00 -5.94 -5.11
CA PHE A 49 -11.55 -7.29 -5.44
C PHE A 49 -10.03 -7.45 -5.24
N GLY A 50 -9.52 -8.66 -5.42
CA GLY A 50 -8.12 -9.01 -5.22
C GLY A 50 -7.26 -8.98 -6.48
N SER A 51 -5.99 -9.34 -6.30
CA SER A 51 -5.02 -9.50 -7.38
C SER A 51 -4.20 -10.77 -7.26
N TYR A 52 -3.72 -11.23 -8.40
CA TYR A 52 -2.55 -12.09 -8.53
C TYR A 52 -1.30 -11.22 -8.66
N ARG A 53 -0.20 -11.68 -8.06
CA ARG A 53 1.13 -11.21 -8.38
C ARG A 53 1.78 -12.19 -9.33
N ILE A 54 2.20 -11.69 -10.47
CA ILE A 54 2.85 -12.45 -11.53
C ILE A 54 4.34 -12.11 -11.55
N GLN A 55 5.18 -13.12 -11.68
CA GLN A 55 6.61 -12.96 -11.83
C GLN A 55 7.10 -13.99 -12.85
N GLN A 56 7.76 -13.52 -13.92
CA GLN A 56 8.25 -14.39 -15.01
C GLN A 56 7.14 -15.28 -15.60
N GLY A 57 5.92 -14.74 -15.72
CA GLY A 57 4.76 -15.47 -16.25
C GLY A 57 4.10 -16.43 -15.26
N GLU A 58 4.61 -16.58 -14.04
CA GLU A 58 4.03 -17.46 -13.02
C GLU A 58 3.33 -16.67 -11.91
N THR A 59 2.22 -17.22 -11.40
CA THR A 59 1.54 -16.69 -10.22
C THR A 59 2.34 -17.00 -8.97
N VAL A 60 2.91 -15.97 -8.34
CA VAL A 60 3.70 -16.11 -7.10
C VAL A 60 2.90 -15.84 -5.83
N SER A 61 1.80 -15.08 -5.93
CA SER A 61 0.87 -14.90 -4.81
C SER A 61 -0.52 -14.46 -5.27
N CYS A 62 -1.53 -14.76 -4.47
CA CYS A 62 -2.88 -14.22 -4.58
C CYS A 62 -3.18 -13.40 -3.32
N SER A 63 -3.78 -12.23 -3.49
CA SER A 63 -4.10 -11.31 -2.40
C SER A 63 -5.46 -10.67 -2.60
N TYR A 64 -6.26 -10.62 -1.54
CA TYR A 64 -7.52 -9.87 -1.48
C TYR A 64 -7.62 -9.20 -0.11
N SER A 65 -8.65 -8.36 0.04
CA SER A 65 -8.92 -7.66 1.30
C SER A 65 -9.12 -8.66 2.44
N ARG A 66 -8.51 -8.39 3.61
CA ARG A 66 -8.62 -9.26 4.80
C ARG A 66 -9.89 -9.05 5.60
N VAL A 67 -10.70 -8.06 5.26
CA VAL A 67 -12.05 -7.93 5.81
C VAL A 67 -12.97 -8.99 5.16
N PRO A 68 -14.04 -9.41 5.85
CA PRO A 68 -14.99 -10.38 5.29
C PRO A 68 -15.53 -9.97 3.91
N GLU A 69 -15.79 -10.96 3.06
CA GLU A 69 -16.58 -10.76 1.85
C GLU A 69 -18.00 -10.31 2.21
N GLY A 70 -18.56 -9.40 1.43
CA GLY A 70 -19.93 -8.92 1.63
C GLY A 70 -20.16 -7.46 1.26
N VAL A 71 -21.36 -6.99 1.59
CA VAL A 71 -21.82 -5.63 1.31
C VAL A 71 -21.75 -4.79 2.59
N TYR A 72 -21.09 -3.65 2.48
CA TYR A 72 -20.86 -2.70 3.56
C TYR A 72 -21.68 -1.43 3.30
N THR A 73 -22.51 -1.06 4.26
CA THR A 73 -23.25 0.20 4.27
C THR A 73 -22.31 1.37 4.56
N GLN A 74 -22.77 2.59 4.36
CA GLN A 74 -22.00 3.79 4.69
C GLN A 74 -21.45 3.78 6.12
N GLU A 75 -22.25 3.31 7.08
CA GLU A 75 -21.85 3.21 8.49
C GLU A 75 -20.75 2.15 8.68
N SER A 76 -20.90 0.96 8.12
CA SER A 76 -19.88 -0.08 8.26
C SER A 76 -18.60 0.22 7.46
N ILE A 77 -18.71 0.96 6.35
CA ILE A 77 -17.54 1.53 5.67
C ILE A 77 -16.77 2.43 6.63
N LYS A 78 -17.46 3.36 7.31
CA LYS A 78 -16.82 4.29 8.24
C LYS A 78 -16.22 3.60 9.46
N CYS A 79 -16.94 2.66 10.08
CA CYS A 79 -16.52 2.05 11.34
C CYS A 79 -15.54 0.88 11.16
N THR A 80 -15.55 0.18 10.02
CA THR A 80 -14.74 -1.04 9.81
C THR A 80 -13.73 -0.90 8.68
N ILE A 81 -14.10 -0.29 7.55
CA ILE A 81 -13.26 -0.27 6.35
C ILE A 81 -12.25 0.89 6.40
N LEU A 82 -12.71 2.12 6.65
CA LEU A 82 -11.85 3.30 6.67
C LEU A 82 -10.66 3.19 7.65
N PRO A 83 -10.83 2.74 8.92
CA PRO A 83 -9.70 2.62 9.84
C PRO A 83 -8.62 1.66 9.34
N GLU A 84 -9.03 0.56 8.71
CA GLU A 84 -8.14 -0.48 8.16
C GLU A 84 -7.49 -0.04 6.84
N MET A 85 -8.17 0.80 6.06
CA MET A 85 -7.65 1.41 4.83
C MET A 85 -6.63 2.52 5.12
N ILE A 86 -6.89 3.39 6.10
CA ILE A 86 -5.98 4.48 6.50
C ILE A 86 -4.69 3.91 7.04
N CYS A 87 -4.78 3.07 8.08
CA CYS A 87 -3.65 2.29 8.56
C CYS A 87 -4.11 1.18 9.50
N ILE A 88 -3.76 -0.04 9.14
CA ILE A 88 -4.01 -1.25 9.93
C ILE A 88 -3.54 -1.10 11.38
N LYS A 89 -4.24 -1.79 12.29
CA LYS A 89 -3.90 -1.81 13.73
C LYS A 89 -2.51 -2.37 14.05
N LYS A 90 -1.91 -3.12 13.12
CA LYS A 90 -0.56 -3.69 13.27
C LYS A 90 0.41 -2.96 12.36
N ILE A 91 0.89 -1.80 12.80
CA ILE A 91 1.90 -1.01 12.06
C ILE A 91 3.07 -1.92 11.62
N ILE A 92 3.56 -1.74 10.38
CA ILE A 92 4.64 -2.54 9.76
C ILE A 92 4.22 -3.98 9.37
N GLU A 93 2.91 -4.25 9.28
CA GLU A 93 2.38 -5.45 8.64
C GLU A 93 1.73 -5.12 7.28
N GLN A 94 1.33 -6.16 6.53
CA GLN A 94 0.69 -5.95 5.23
C GLN A 94 -0.69 -5.30 5.40
N PRO A 95 -1.10 -4.39 4.51
CA PRO A 95 -2.39 -3.71 4.60
C PRO A 95 -3.57 -4.70 4.59
N THR A 96 -4.64 -4.37 5.33
CA THR A 96 -5.88 -5.15 5.43
C THR A 96 -6.75 -4.91 4.19
N ILE A 97 -6.77 -3.68 3.69
CA ILE A 97 -7.50 -3.26 2.49
C ILE A 97 -6.49 -2.93 1.40
N LEU A 98 -6.75 -3.37 0.16
CA LEU A 98 -5.97 -2.94 -1.00
C LEU A 98 -6.36 -1.50 -1.32
N ALA A 99 -5.45 -0.54 -1.12
CA ALA A 99 -5.75 0.87 -1.32
C ALA A 99 -5.43 1.38 -2.74
N SER A 100 -4.99 0.50 -3.64
CA SER A 100 -4.69 0.88 -5.03
C SER A 100 -5.94 1.00 -5.89
N ALA A 101 -5.92 1.93 -6.84
CA ALA A 101 -7.07 2.26 -7.68
C ALA A 101 -7.52 1.11 -8.59
N TRP A 102 -6.58 0.24 -8.99
CA TRP A 102 -6.89 -0.95 -9.78
C TRP A 102 -7.64 -2.03 -9.00
N ALA A 103 -7.67 -1.97 -7.67
CA ALA A 103 -8.31 -2.99 -6.83
C ALA A 103 -9.83 -2.85 -6.76
N TYR A 104 -10.40 -1.92 -7.54
CA TYR A 104 -11.80 -1.55 -7.46
C TYR A 104 -12.44 -1.26 -8.82
N ALA A 105 -13.76 -1.44 -8.84
CA ALA A 105 -14.66 -0.83 -9.82
C ALA A 105 -15.53 0.21 -9.11
N TYR A 106 -15.74 1.36 -9.75
CA TYR A 106 -16.40 2.52 -9.18
C TYR A 106 -17.57 2.94 -10.04
N ARG A 107 -18.71 3.25 -9.42
CA ARG A 107 -19.86 3.84 -10.12
C ARG A 107 -19.43 5.21 -10.66
N ARG A 108 -19.49 5.37 -11.99
CA ARG A 108 -18.94 6.54 -12.68
C ARG A 108 -19.63 7.83 -12.25
N ILE A 109 -20.96 7.82 -12.26
CA ILE A 109 -21.75 9.00 -11.87
C ILE A 109 -21.55 9.39 -10.40
N PHE A 110 -21.23 8.42 -9.53
CA PHE A 110 -20.89 8.67 -8.14
C PHE A 110 -19.55 9.43 -8.04
N LEU A 111 -18.52 9.01 -8.80
CA LEU A 111 -17.24 9.73 -8.83
C LEU A 111 -17.41 11.17 -9.32
N LEU A 112 -18.08 11.34 -10.47
CA LEU A 112 -18.29 12.64 -11.10
C LEU A 112 -19.15 13.56 -10.24
N GLY A 113 -20.28 13.07 -9.71
CA GLY A 113 -21.19 13.84 -8.87
C GLY A 113 -20.59 14.29 -7.55
N ASN A 114 -19.54 13.61 -7.07
CA ASN A 114 -18.81 13.97 -5.86
C ASN A 114 -17.50 14.73 -6.12
N GLY A 115 -17.19 15.04 -7.39
CA GLY A 115 -15.96 15.72 -7.78
C GLY A 115 -14.68 14.94 -7.45
N ILE A 116 -14.76 13.60 -7.41
CA ILE A 116 -13.62 12.75 -7.04
C ILE A 116 -12.69 12.60 -8.25
N SER A 117 -11.42 12.95 -8.05
CA SER A 117 -10.37 12.85 -9.07
C SER A 117 -9.01 12.57 -8.43
N PHE A 118 -8.07 12.04 -9.21
CA PHE A 118 -6.70 11.81 -8.77
C PHE A 118 -5.96 13.14 -8.64
N GLN A 119 -5.34 13.36 -7.48
CA GLN A 119 -4.36 14.44 -7.33
C GLN A 119 -3.07 14.08 -8.07
N SER A 120 -2.31 15.08 -8.53
CA SER A 120 -1.05 14.79 -9.23
C SER A 120 -0.07 14.07 -8.31
N GLU A 121 0.51 12.99 -8.83
CA GLU A 121 1.62 12.23 -8.27
C GLU A 121 2.87 13.10 -8.00
N ARG A 122 2.94 14.30 -8.58
CA ARG A 122 4.01 15.28 -8.34
C ARG A 122 3.82 16.08 -7.06
N GLU A 123 2.58 16.21 -6.60
CA GLU A 123 2.20 16.95 -5.39
C GLU A 123 2.11 16.00 -4.19
N VAL A 124 1.52 14.83 -4.41
CA VAL A 124 1.22 13.84 -3.37
C VAL A 124 1.64 12.45 -3.84
N VAL A 125 2.43 11.76 -3.02
CA VAL A 125 2.75 10.33 -3.22
C VAL A 125 1.57 9.46 -2.79
N ASN A 126 1.44 8.26 -3.35
CA ASN A 126 0.31 7.36 -3.06
C ASN A 126 -1.03 8.05 -3.36
N GLU A 127 -1.12 8.67 -4.53
CA GLU A 127 -2.30 9.39 -5.00
C GLU A 127 -3.52 8.48 -5.16
N ASP A 128 -3.31 7.19 -5.42
CA ASP A 128 -4.32 6.15 -5.44
C ASP A 128 -4.96 5.94 -4.06
N TYR A 129 -4.15 5.99 -3.00
CA TYR A 129 -4.65 5.84 -1.63
C TYR A 129 -5.47 7.06 -1.23
N LEU A 130 -5.03 8.27 -1.58
CA LEU A 130 -5.81 9.49 -1.35
C LEU A 130 -7.11 9.50 -2.16
N PHE A 131 -7.08 9.03 -3.41
CA PHE A 131 -8.27 8.86 -4.24
C PHE A 131 -9.27 7.92 -3.56
N ASN A 132 -8.82 6.75 -3.13
CA ASN A 132 -9.69 5.77 -2.47
C ASN A 132 -10.21 6.25 -1.11
N LEU A 133 -9.47 7.10 -0.39
CA LEU A 133 -9.98 7.73 0.83
C LEU A 133 -11.16 8.63 0.49
N ASN A 134 -11.02 9.50 -0.52
CA ASN A 134 -12.10 10.37 -1.01
C ASN A 134 -13.31 9.59 -1.51
N VAL A 135 -13.10 8.41 -2.11
CA VAL A 135 -14.16 7.49 -2.50
C VAL A 135 -14.88 6.94 -1.27
N LEU A 136 -14.15 6.31 -0.34
CA LEU A 136 -14.75 5.56 0.76
C LEU A 136 -15.41 6.44 1.82
N VAL A 137 -14.93 7.68 2.03
CA VAL A 137 -15.63 8.62 2.94
C VAL A 137 -17.02 9.03 2.42
N LYS A 138 -17.23 8.97 1.10
CA LYS A 138 -18.47 9.41 0.42
C LYS A 138 -19.36 8.24 -0.04
N ALA A 139 -18.80 7.04 -0.21
CA ALA A 139 -19.52 5.87 -0.67
C ALA A 139 -20.66 5.48 0.29
N ARG A 140 -21.82 5.13 -0.26
CA ARG A 140 -22.97 4.62 0.51
C ARG A 140 -22.96 3.11 0.60
N CYS A 141 -22.38 2.45 -0.40
CA CYS A 141 -22.34 0.99 -0.49
C CYS A 141 -21.03 0.53 -1.12
N LEU A 142 -20.30 -0.33 -0.39
CA LEU A 142 -19.09 -1.00 -0.84
C LEU A 142 -19.37 -2.50 -0.86
N SER A 143 -19.24 -3.14 -2.01
CA SER A 143 -19.22 -4.59 -2.11
C SER A 143 -17.75 -5.05 -2.12
N ILE A 144 -17.40 -6.06 -1.33
CA ILE A 144 -16.06 -6.67 -1.33
C ILE A 144 -16.23 -8.13 -1.71
N VAL A 145 -15.46 -8.57 -2.70
CA VAL A 145 -15.41 -9.97 -3.14
C VAL A 145 -14.03 -10.58 -2.93
N HIS A 146 -13.97 -11.83 -2.50
CA HIS A 146 -12.70 -12.55 -2.31
C HIS A 146 -12.29 -13.28 -3.60
N ARG A 147 -12.30 -12.52 -4.71
CA ARG A 147 -11.88 -12.97 -6.03
C ARG A 147 -10.70 -12.14 -6.50
N ALA A 148 -9.61 -12.79 -6.88
CA ALA A 148 -8.53 -12.11 -7.58
C ALA A 148 -8.89 -11.96 -9.05
N LEU A 149 -8.91 -10.71 -9.51
CA LEU A 149 -9.34 -10.35 -10.87
C LEU A 149 -8.25 -9.58 -11.62
N TYR A 150 -7.36 -8.91 -10.88
CA TYR A 150 -6.25 -8.14 -11.41
C TYR A 150 -4.94 -8.92 -11.39
N CYS A 151 -4.06 -8.75 -12.37
CA CYS A 151 -2.76 -9.42 -12.45
C CYS A 151 -1.63 -8.38 -12.46
N TYR A 152 -0.95 -8.23 -11.33
CA TYR A 152 0.18 -7.33 -11.16
C TYR A 152 1.47 -7.98 -11.65
N ASP A 153 2.02 -7.54 -12.78
CA ASP A 153 3.18 -8.12 -13.45
C ASP A 153 4.50 -7.49 -12.95
N THR A 154 5.21 -8.23 -12.10
CA THR A 154 6.47 -7.77 -11.54
C THR A 154 7.66 -8.09 -12.45
N ARG A 155 7.93 -7.17 -13.38
CA ARG A 155 9.14 -7.17 -14.23
C ARG A 155 10.35 -6.59 -13.48
N GLU A 156 11.55 -7.02 -13.86
CA GLU A 156 12.78 -6.44 -13.33
C GLU A 156 12.91 -4.96 -13.73
N GLY A 157 13.27 -4.10 -12.77
CA GLY A 157 13.47 -2.66 -13.01
C GLY A 157 12.23 -1.77 -12.79
N SER A 158 11.21 -2.25 -12.08
CA SER A 158 9.99 -1.47 -11.78
C SER A 158 10.31 -0.10 -11.17
N LEU A 159 9.49 0.90 -11.53
CA LEU A 159 9.64 2.30 -11.06
C LEU A 159 9.62 2.43 -9.53
N SER A 160 8.97 1.48 -8.85
CA SER A 160 8.92 1.35 -7.39
C SER A 160 10.28 1.06 -6.73
N LEU A 161 11.35 0.90 -7.52
CA LEU A 161 12.71 0.66 -7.04
C LEU A 161 13.62 1.89 -6.99
N ARG A 162 13.08 3.11 -7.07
CA ARG A 162 13.89 4.35 -7.01
C ARG A 162 13.87 4.99 -5.63
N HIS A 163 15.00 5.60 -5.26
CA HIS A 163 15.07 6.43 -4.05
C HIS A 163 14.29 7.73 -4.24
N HIS A 164 13.50 8.13 -3.25
CA HIS A 164 12.67 9.35 -3.31
C HIS A 164 13.24 10.45 -2.40
N PRO A 165 14.07 11.38 -2.91
CA PRO A 165 14.77 12.37 -2.08
C PRO A 165 13.84 13.28 -1.27
N ASN A 166 12.60 13.48 -1.74
CA ASN A 166 11.58 14.34 -1.11
C ASN A 166 10.49 13.55 -0.36
N MET A 167 10.72 12.27 -0.03
CA MET A 167 9.69 11.38 0.56
C MET A 167 9.01 11.97 1.79
N TYR A 168 9.77 12.59 2.71
CA TYR A 168 9.20 13.20 3.91
C TYR A 168 8.22 14.33 3.57
N THR A 169 8.57 15.22 2.64
CA THR A 169 7.72 16.34 2.22
C THR A 169 6.44 15.83 1.58
N THR A 170 6.53 14.87 0.66
CA THR A 170 5.37 14.31 -0.03
C THR A 170 4.48 13.49 0.90
N LYS A 171 5.06 12.75 1.87
CA LYS A 171 4.28 12.04 2.90
C LYS A 171 3.63 12.99 3.90
N SER A 172 4.28 14.11 4.22
CA SER A 172 3.68 15.19 5.03
C SER A 172 2.47 15.79 4.33
N ALA A 173 2.60 16.08 3.02
CA ALA A 173 1.48 16.57 2.21
C ALA A 173 0.33 15.55 2.16
N LEU A 174 0.63 14.27 1.91
CA LEU A 174 -0.36 13.18 1.94
C LEU A 174 -1.10 13.12 3.28
N PHE A 175 -0.37 13.19 4.40
CA PHE A 175 -0.97 13.19 5.73
C PHE A 175 -1.91 14.38 5.94
N SER A 176 -1.50 15.60 5.54
CA SER A 176 -2.37 16.78 5.62
C SER A 176 -3.61 16.67 4.72
N CYS A 177 -3.49 16.03 3.55
CA CYS A 177 -4.66 15.73 2.72
C CYS A 177 -5.62 14.76 3.42
N TYR A 178 -5.10 13.73 4.11
CA TYR A 178 -5.91 12.80 4.89
C TYR A 178 -6.63 13.52 6.04
N GLU A 179 -5.92 14.36 6.81
CA GLU A 179 -6.52 15.18 7.86
C GLU A 179 -7.66 16.03 7.32
N LYS A 180 -7.44 16.71 6.19
CA LYS A 180 -8.46 17.56 5.55
C LYS A 180 -9.68 16.76 5.10
N VAL A 181 -9.48 15.65 4.39
CA VAL A 181 -10.61 14.81 3.90
C VAL A 181 -11.44 14.28 5.07
N LEU A 182 -10.79 13.86 6.16
CA LEU A 182 -11.49 13.36 7.34
C LEU A 182 -12.16 14.49 8.13
N GLN A 183 -11.56 15.68 8.19
CA GLN A 183 -12.16 16.86 8.80
C GLN A 183 -13.42 17.30 8.04
N ASP A 184 -13.35 17.39 6.72
CA ASP A 184 -14.45 17.78 5.84
C ASP A 184 -15.60 16.75 5.91
N ALA A 185 -15.28 15.47 6.14
CA ALA A 185 -16.26 14.41 6.35
C ALA A 185 -16.81 14.30 7.78
N GLY A 186 -16.30 15.12 8.73
CA GLY A 186 -16.67 15.04 10.15
C GLY A 186 -16.18 13.79 10.88
N LEU A 187 -15.17 13.09 10.34
CA LEU A 187 -14.64 11.81 10.83
C LEU A 187 -13.27 11.94 11.51
N LEU A 188 -12.71 13.15 11.61
CA LEU A 188 -11.35 13.34 12.13
C LEU A 188 -11.16 12.74 13.53
N ASN A 189 -12.12 12.96 14.43
CA ASN A 189 -12.08 12.46 15.80
C ASN A 189 -12.15 10.92 15.85
N ASP A 190 -13.07 10.32 15.09
CA ASP A 190 -13.24 8.87 15.03
C ASP A 190 -12.03 8.15 14.44
N MET A 191 -11.31 8.84 13.55
CA MET A 191 -10.14 8.30 12.84
C MET A 191 -8.80 8.69 13.46
N GLN A 192 -8.77 9.36 14.62
CA GLN A 192 -7.51 9.82 15.23
C GLN A 192 -6.49 8.70 15.41
N ASP A 193 -6.91 7.54 15.93
CA ASP A 193 -6.00 6.42 16.13
C ASP A 193 -5.46 5.86 14.80
N ALA A 194 -6.28 5.82 13.76
CA ALA A 194 -5.85 5.40 12.42
C ALA A 194 -4.86 6.40 11.82
N LEU A 195 -5.11 7.70 11.97
CA LEU A 195 -4.19 8.76 11.54
C LEU A 195 -2.86 8.71 12.30
N LYS A 196 -2.86 8.52 13.62
CA LYS A 196 -1.63 8.36 14.40
C LYS A 196 -0.78 7.20 13.86
N ARG A 197 -1.42 6.06 13.58
CA ARG A 197 -0.76 4.90 12.95
C ARG A 197 -0.21 5.23 11.57
N PHE A 198 -1.00 5.95 10.77
CA PHE A 198 -0.62 6.33 9.42
C PHE A 198 0.59 7.27 9.40
N TRP A 199 0.67 8.24 10.31
CA TRP A 199 1.85 9.12 10.40
C TRP A 199 3.12 8.35 10.78
N ILE A 200 3.00 7.46 11.77
CA ILE A 200 4.12 6.59 12.17
C ILE A 200 4.59 5.75 10.98
N LEU A 201 3.66 5.19 10.20
CA LEU A 201 3.97 4.43 8.98
C LEU A 201 4.66 5.31 7.93
N CYS A 202 4.17 6.53 7.69
CA CYS A 202 4.78 7.49 6.76
C CYS A 202 6.24 7.78 7.12
N ILE A 203 6.54 8.02 8.41
CA ILE A 203 7.91 8.24 8.86
C ILE A 203 8.73 6.96 8.73
N TYR A 204 8.16 5.80 9.08
CA TYR A 204 8.84 4.52 8.88
C TYR A 204 9.24 4.30 7.42
N GLU A 205 8.35 4.59 6.47
CA GLU A 205 8.64 4.50 5.03
C GLU A 205 9.74 5.48 4.59
N CYS A 206 9.76 6.71 5.12
CA CYS A 206 10.85 7.66 4.89
C CYS A 206 12.20 7.12 5.38
N ILE A 207 12.20 6.47 6.56
CA ILE A 207 13.39 5.81 7.10
C ILE A 207 13.83 4.68 6.16
N ILE A 208 12.90 3.81 5.75
CA ILE A 208 13.19 2.67 4.86
C ILE A 208 13.81 3.14 3.56
N ASP A 209 13.20 4.11 2.88
CA ASP A 209 13.71 4.70 1.64
C ASP A 209 15.13 5.27 1.82
N THR A 210 15.38 5.94 2.96
CA THR A 210 16.69 6.51 3.29
C THR A 210 17.76 5.45 3.52
N VAL A 211 17.45 4.37 4.25
CA VAL A 211 18.42 3.33 4.61
C VAL A 211 18.60 2.26 3.54
N TRP A 212 17.75 2.28 2.51
CA TRP A 212 17.70 1.29 1.46
C TRP A 212 19.02 1.14 0.69
N LYS A 213 19.22 -0.01 0.03
CA LYS A 213 20.51 -0.32 -0.61
C LYS A 213 20.83 0.57 -1.81
N TYR A 214 19.81 1.07 -2.52
CA TYR A 214 19.96 1.96 -3.66
C TYR A 214 19.94 3.45 -3.31
N SER A 215 19.80 3.80 -2.02
CA SER A 215 19.96 5.18 -1.58
C SER A 215 21.38 5.68 -1.90
N PRO A 216 21.54 6.85 -2.55
CA PRO A 216 22.86 7.39 -2.90
C PRO A 216 23.62 7.94 -1.69
N LEU A 217 22.95 8.07 -0.53
CA LEU A 217 23.51 8.66 0.67
C LEU A 217 24.58 7.79 1.30
N SER A 218 25.64 8.43 1.81
CA SER A 218 26.65 7.78 2.65
C SER A 218 26.07 7.32 4.00
N ALA A 219 26.78 6.44 4.70
CA ALA A 219 26.33 5.96 6.01
C ALA A 219 26.10 7.10 7.03
N LYS A 220 26.95 8.13 7.01
CA LYS A 220 26.83 9.29 7.91
C LYS A 220 25.61 10.15 7.56
N GLU A 221 25.37 10.39 6.27
CA GLU A 221 24.22 11.16 5.79
C GLU A 221 22.90 10.44 6.08
N ARG A 222 22.85 9.11 5.93
CA ARG A 222 21.67 8.31 6.29
C ARG A 222 21.32 8.46 7.76
N ILE A 223 22.31 8.34 8.65
CA ILE A 223 22.09 8.49 10.10
C ILE A 223 21.56 9.90 10.40
N LYS A 224 22.20 10.94 9.86
CA LYS A 224 21.75 12.33 10.05
C LYS A 224 20.33 12.57 9.53
N LYS A 225 19.99 12.00 8.38
CA LYS A 225 18.66 12.13 7.77
C LYS A 225 17.60 11.37 8.58
N VAL A 226 17.87 10.13 8.97
CA VAL A 226 16.98 9.36 9.86
C VAL A 226 16.79 10.09 11.18
N ASP A 227 17.85 10.59 11.81
CA ASP A 227 17.79 11.37 13.05
C ASP A 227 16.86 12.59 12.90
N SER A 228 16.95 13.31 11.78
CA SER A 228 16.04 14.43 11.49
C SER A 228 14.57 14.03 11.44
N TYR A 229 14.24 12.83 10.95
CA TYR A 229 12.86 12.33 10.99
C TYR A 229 12.42 11.93 12.39
N LEU A 230 13.33 11.40 13.22
CA LEU A 230 13.04 11.05 14.61
C LEU A 230 12.80 12.29 15.48
N CYS A 231 13.35 13.44 15.11
CA CYS A 231 13.09 14.74 15.74
C CYS A 231 11.69 15.32 15.44
N ASP A 232 10.89 14.70 14.59
CA ASP A 232 9.52 15.11 14.31
C ASP A 232 8.66 15.08 15.60
N HIS A 233 8.21 16.25 16.04
CA HIS A 233 7.47 16.37 17.30
C HIS A 233 6.17 15.56 17.28
N ARG A 234 5.45 15.60 16.15
CA ARG A 234 4.19 14.88 15.96
C ARG A 234 4.40 13.37 16.10
N LEU A 235 5.46 12.83 15.48
CA LEU A 235 5.87 11.44 15.63
C LEU A 235 6.10 11.07 17.10
N GLN A 236 6.87 11.89 17.83
CA GLN A 236 7.22 11.60 19.22
C GLN A 236 6.02 11.64 20.17
N VAL A 237 5.00 12.46 19.89
CA VAL A 237 3.71 12.42 20.60
C VAL A 237 2.98 11.12 20.28
N MET A 238 2.78 10.82 18.99
CA MET A 238 1.98 9.69 18.54
C MET A 238 2.55 8.32 18.96
N ILE A 239 3.88 8.14 18.92
CA ILE A 239 4.51 6.89 19.36
C ILE A 239 4.37 6.67 20.87
N ARG A 240 4.30 7.73 21.68
CA ARG A 240 4.14 7.61 23.14
C ARG A 240 2.76 7.10 23.53
N GLU A 241 1.74 7.50 22.80
CA GLU A 241 0.35 7.11 23.00
C GLU A 241 0.01 5.75 22.37
N TYR A 242 0.88 5.23 21.50
CA TYR A 242 0.58 4.02 20.73
C TYR A 242 0.48 2.74 21.59
N PRO A 243 -0.62 1.96 21.49
CA PRO A 243 -0.80 0.74 22.28
C PRO A 243 0.19 -0.36 21.87
N ARG A 244 1.18 -0.64 22.72
CA ARG A 244 2.26 -1.60 22.47
C ARG A 244 1.80 -3.06 22.35
N ASN A 245 0.65 -3.40 22.93
CA ASN A 245 0.13 -4.77 22.96
C ASN A 245 -0.37 -5.23 21.58
N ALA A 246 -0.64 -4.29 20.66
CA ALA A 246 -1.14 -4.57 19.32
C ALA A 246 -0.03 -4.84 18.26
N LEU A 247 1.24 -4.94 18.66
CA LEU A 247 2.38 -5.04 17.72
C LEU A 247 3.06 -6.41 17.71
N SER A 248 3.52 -6.82 16.53
CA SER A 248 4.52 -7.87 16.39
C SER A 248 5.84 -7.50 17.10
N LEU A 249 6.68 -8.50 17.40
CA LEU A 249 8.01 -8.26 18.00
C LEU A 249 8.84 -7.27 17.18
N LYS A 250 8.79 -7.38 15.85
CA LYS A 250 9.43 -6.44 14.93
C LYS A 250 8.87 -5.03 15.09
N GLY A 251 7.55 -4.88 15.12
CA GLY A 251 6.89 -3.59 15.32
C GLY A 251 7.29 -2.94 16.64
N LYS A 252 7.32 -3.71 17.73
CA LYS A 252 7.77 -3.25 19.07
C LYS A 252 9.20 -2.72 19.03
N LEU A 253 10.12 -3.46 18.41
CA LEU A 253 11.52 -3.04 18.29
C LEU A 253 11.67 -1.76 17.46
N VAL A 254 10.99 -1.67 16.31
CA VAL A 254 11.06 -0.48 15.45
C VAL A 254 10.55 0.76 16.19
N LEU A 255 9.37 0.68 16.82
CA LEU A 255 8.84 1.83 17.57
C LEU A 255 9.69 2.19 18.78
N PHE A 256 10.29 1.21 19.46
CA PHE A 256 11.24 1.46 20.53
C PHE A 256 12.43 2.28 20.02
N LEU A 257 13.05 1.86 18.91
CA LEU A 257 14.19 2.58 18.34
C LEU A 257 13.81 4.00 17.87
N MET A 258 12.64 4.16 17.26
CA MET A 258 12.14 5.48 16.83
C MET A 258 11.87 6.41 18.01
N ARG A 259 11.26 5.89 19.08
CA ARG A 259 10.99 6.64 20.33
C ARG A 259 12.25 7.12 21.03
N HIS A 260 13.32 6.34 20.97
CA HIS A 260 14.58 6.62 21.66
C HIS A 260 15.63 7.30 20.76
N HIS A 261 15.21 7.84 19.61
CA HIS A 261 16.10 8.54 18.67
C HIS A 261 17.33 7.69 18.26
N ALA A 262 17.16 6.37 18.16
CA ALA A 262 18.26 5.43 17.94
C ALA A 262 18.65 5.30 16.46
N ALA A 263 18.87 6.42 15.76
CA ALA A 263 19.08 6.48 14.31
C ALA A 263 20.23 5.59 13.82
N PHE A 264 21.35 5.55 14.57
CA PHE A 264 22.49 4.68 14.28
C PHE A 264 22.08 3.19 14.23
N TRP A 265 21.33 2.73 15.24
CA TRP A 265 20.90 1.34 15.37
C TRP A 265 19.85 0.98 14.33
N ILE A 266 18.96 1.90 13.97
CA ILE A 266 18.00 1.72 12.85
C ILE A 266 18.76 1.47 11.55
N CYS A 267 19.74 2.34 11.23
CA CYS A 267 20.54 2.21 10.00
C CYS A 267 21.35 0.92 9.96
N LYS A 268 21.97 0.52 11.08
CA LYS A 268 22.76 -0.72 11.19
C LYS A 268 21.88 -1.96 11.12
N GLY A 269 20.79 -1.99 11.89
CA GLY A 269 19.88 -3.12 11.98
C GLY A 269 19.21 -3.45 10.65
N TYR A 270 18.76 -2.44 9.91
CA TYR A 270 18.16 -2.65 8.59
C TYR A 270 19.14 -3.27 7.59
N ARG A 271 20.39 -2.80 7.56
CA ARG A 271 21.42 -3.37 6.66
C ARG A 271 21.80 -4.81 7.03
N ALA A 272 21.86 -5.13 8.32
CA ALA A 272 22.11 -6.50 8.76
C ALA A 272 20.97 -7.43 8.31
N PHE A 273 19.72 -6.97 8.47
CA PHE A 273 18.54 -7.73 8.04
C PHE A 273 18.49 -7.94 6.51
N GLU A 274 18.77 -6.92 5.70
CA GLU A 274 18.83 -7.05 4.24
C GLU A 274 19.93 -8.01 3.78
N LYS A 275 21.12 -7.96 4.40
CA LYS A 275 22.19 -8.93 4.12
C LYS A 275 21.78 -10.37 4.45
N LEU A 276 21.09 -10.57 5.57
CA LEU A 276 20.57 -11.89 5.96
C LEU A 276 19.51 -12.40 4.98
N LYS A 277 18.60 -11.52 4.53
CA LYS A 277 17.60 -11.85 3.49
C LYS A 277 18.26 -12.24 2.18
N GLU A 278 19.25 -11.48 1.72
CA GLU A 278 19.95 -11.77 0.47
C GLU A 278 20.69 -13.12 0.57
N ALA A 279 21.41 -13.35 1.69
CA ALA A 279 22.08 -14.63 1.94
C ALA A 279 21.10 -15.81 1.97
N TYR A 280 19.93 -15.62 2.59
CA TYR A 280 18.87 -16.63 2.61
C TYR A 280 18.30 -16.90 1.20
N ARG A 281 18.06 -15.85 0.40
CA ARG A 281 17.59 -15.97 -0.98
C ARG A 281 18.55 -16.77 -1.84
N ILE A 282 19.84 -16.43 -1.81
CA ILE A 282 20.91 -17.14 -2.52
C ILE A 282 20.96 -18.62 -2.09
N THR A 283 20.83 -18.89 -0.80
CA THR A 283 20.84 -20.27 -0.27
C THR A 283 19.61 -21.07 -0.75
N LYS A 284 18.44 -20.43 -0.82
CA LYS A 284 17.19 -21.04 -1.31
C LYS A 284 17.24 -21.32 -2.81
N GLU A 285 17.79 -20.40 -3.61
CA GLU A 285 18.00 -20.57 -5.05
C GLU A 285 19.01 -21.68 -5.34
N ARG A 286 20.13 -21.74 -4.61
CA ARG A 286 21.11 -22.84 -4.72
C ARG A 286 20.47 -24.20 -4.44
N ARG A 287 19.63 -24.31 -3.41
CA ARG A 287 18.90 -25.56 -3.10
C ARG A 287 17.91 -25.97 -4.19
N LYS A 288 17.25 -25.02 -4.86
CA LYS A 288 16.39 -25.30 -6.03
C LYS A 288 17.20 -25.84 -7.22
N HIS A 289 18.39 -25.30 -7.47
CA HIS A 289 19.29 -25.80 -8.53
C HIS A 289 19.94 -27.15 -8.20
N THR A 290 20.20 -27.47 -6.92
CA THR A 290 20.75 -28.79 -6.56
C THR A 290 19.70 -29.91 -6.67
N ALA A 291 18.42 -29.58 -6.50
CA ALA A 291 17.30 -30.53 -6.64
C ALA A 291 16.92 -30.84 -8.10
N THR A 292 17.52 -30.16 -9.09
CA THR A 292 17.21 -30.32 -10.53
C THR A 292 18.31 -31.02 -11.33
N ILE A 293 19.34 -31.56 -10.69
CA ILE A 293 20.34 -32.41 -11.35
C ILE A 293 19.83 -33.87 -11.26
N PRO A 294 19.41 -34.51 -12.38
CA PRO A 294 19.09 -35.93 -12.36
C PRO A 294 20.36 -36.71 -12.02
N LEU A 295 20.26 -37.61 -11.04
CA LEU A 295 21.25 -38.67 -10.86
C LEU A 295 21.30 -39.49 -12.15
N GLN A 296 22.23 -39.17 -13.05
CA GLN A 296 22.65 -40.09 -14.09
C GLN A 296 23.29 -41.29 -13.38
N THR A 297 22.53 -42.37 -13.35
CA THR A 297 22.98 -43.71 -12.98
C THR A 297 24.21 -44.07 -13.81
N LYS A 298 25.35 -44.23 -13.13
CA LYS A 298 26.48 -45.00 -13.64
C LYS A 298 26.04 -46.47 -13.71
N GLU A 299 25.62 -46.91 -14.89
CA GLU A 299 25.83 -48.30 -15.28
C GLU A 299 27.28 -48.40 -15.77
N ILE A 300 28.09 -49.16 -15.04
CA ILE A 300 29.36 -49.69 -15.54
C ILE A 300 29.14 -51.18 -15.70
N SER A 301 29.44 -51.64 -16.92
CA SER A 301 29.48 -53.03 -17.41
C SER A 301 30.11 -54.03 -16.46
#